data_AF-A0A4V1ZU21-F1
#
_entry.id   AF-A0A4V1ZU21-F1
#
_cell.length_a   1.000
_cell.length_b   1.000
_cell.length_c   1.000
_cell.angle_alpha   90.00
_cell.angle_beta   90.00
_cell.angle_gamma   90.00
#
_symmetry.space_group_name_H-M   'P 1'
#
loop_
_entity.id
_entity.type
_entity.pdbx_description
1 polymer ?
#
loop_
_entity_poly.entity_id
_entity_poly.type
_entity_poly.pdbx_seq_one_letter_code
_entity_poly.pdbx_strand_id
1 'polypeptide(L)'
;MLAIEELRRASPYAGRTRPGNRVRWLVGQVLPYRGSTYAVRWKARSLNADAFATFTLDDQGRAASIKMKPILPATDFSYGFQGLALQRVE
;
A
#
# COMPACT_ATOMS: atom_id res chain seq x y z
N MET A 1 16.12 11.06 -34.95
CA MET A 1 15.62 12.29 -34.29
C MET A 1 14.73 13.00 -35.31
N LEU A 2 13.55 12.47 -35.67
CA LEU A 2 12.29 13.21 -35.48
C LEU A 2 11.02 12.32 -35.47
N ALA A 3 11.11 11.02 -35.72
CA ALA A 3 9.90 10.15 -35.82
C ALA A 3 9.35 9.64 -34.47
N ILE A 4 10.09 9.80 -33.37
CA ILE A 4 9.74 9.23 -32.05
C ILE A 4 8.91 10.21 -31.20
N GLU A 5 8.94 11.52 -31.49
CA GLU A 5 8.21 12.53 -30.72
C GLU A 5 6.71 12.58 -31.06
N GLU A 6 6.34 12.29 -32.32
CA GLU A 6 4.95 12.35 -32.80
C GLU A 6 4.09 11.17 -32.31
N LEU A 7 4.68 9.99 -32.11
CA LEU A 7 3.96 8.82 -31.56
C LEU A 7 3.60 8.94 -30.07
N ARG A 8 4.06 10.00 -29.38
CA ARG A 8 3.69 10.31 -27.98
C ARG A 8 2.45 11.20 -27.85
N ARG A 9 1.97 11.82 -28.94
CA ARG A 9 0.78 12.71 -28.89
C ARG A 9 -0.55 12.00 -29.14
N ALA A 10 -0.55 10.76 -29.65
CA ALA A 10 -1.77 10.12 -30.16
C ALA A 10 -2.31 8.93 -29.34
N SER A 11 -1.87 8.72 -28.10
CA SER A 11 -2.47 7.67 -27.26
C SER A 11 -2.71 8.14 -25.84
N PRO A 12 -3.99 8.32 -25.41
CA PRO A 12 -4.31 8.71 -24.04
C PRO A 12 -4.00 7.61 -23.00
N TYR A 13 -3.51 6.44 -23.42
CA TYR A 13 -3.22 5.30 -22.55
C TYR A 13 -1.84 4.65 -22.78
N ALA A 14 -0.94 5.22 -23.58
CA ALA A 14 0.36 4.58 -23.87
C ALA A 14 1.56 5.20 -23.13
N GLY A 15 1.98 4.52 -22.07
CA GLY A 15 3.40 4.43 -21.65
C GLY A 15 3.60 4.59 -20.13
N ARG A 16 4.31 3.74 -19.39
CA ARG A 16 5.25 2.64 -19.67
C ARG A 16 5.33 1.77 -18.41
N THR A 17 5.01 0.48 -18.47
CA THR A 17 5.52 -0.48 -17.47
C THR A 17 6.97 -0.82 -17.83
N ARG A 18 7.92 -0.08 -17.25
CA ARG A 18 9.35 -0.42 -17.24
C ARG A 18 9.59 -1.64 -16.33
N PRO A 19 10.60 -2.49 -16.59
CA PRO A 19 10.89 -3.62 -15.71
C PRO A 19 11.31 -3.10 -14.33
N GLY A 20 10.67 -3.64 -13.27
CA GLY A 20 11.08 -3.50 -11.88
C GLY A 20 10.65 -2.22 -11.15
N ASN A 21 9.34 -1.98 -10.95
CA ASN A 21 8.89 -0.82 -10.14
C ASN A 21 7.67 -1.01 -9.25
N ARG A 22 7.18 -2.25 -9.04
CA ARG A 22 6.05 -2.51 -8.11
C ARG A 22 6.39 -2.07 -6.68
N VAL A 23 7.66 -2.22 -6.30
CA VAL A 23 8.18 -1.87 -4.97
C VAL A 23 7.96 -0.38 -4.67
N ARG A 24 8.10 0.52 -5.66
CA ARG A 24 7.92 1.97 -5.44
C ARG A 24 6.46 2.37 -5.15
N TRP A 25 5.49 1.60 -5.62
CA TRP A 25 4.07 1.88 -5.38
C TRP A 25 3.63 1.48 -3.98
N LEU A 26 4.26 0.45 -3.41
CA LEU A 26 4.05 -0.03 -2.04
C LEU A 26 5.07 0.57 -1.04
N VAL A 27 5.61 1.75 -1.35
CA VAL A 27 6.36 2.55 -0.36
C VAL A 27 5.39 3.53 0.29
N GLY A 28 5.39 3.56 1.61
CA GLY A 28 4.50 4.40 2.40
C GLY A 28 5.13 4.87 3.70
N GLN A 29 4.30 5.48 4.52
CA GLN A 29 4.61 5.83 5.89
C GLN A 29 3.64 5.12 6.82
N VAL A 30 4.11 4.79 8.02
CA VAL A 30 3.27 4.33 9.12
C VAL A 30 3.19 5.46 10.13
N LEU A 31 1.98 5.94 10.39
CA LEU A 31 1.72 7.11 11.22
C LEU A 31 0.95 6.68 12.48
N PRO A 32 1.27 7.21 13.67
CA PRO A 32 0.51 6.93 14.87
C PRO A 32 -0.94 7.41 14.71
N TYR A 33 -1.89 6.63 15.20
CA TYR A 33 -3.32 7.01 15.19
C TYR A 33 -3.95 6.94 16.58
N ARG A 34 -4.09 5.74 17.16
CA ARG A 34 -4.66 5.56 18.51
C ARG A 34 -4.19 4.25 19.12
N GLY A 35 -3.63 4.31 20.33
CA GLY A 35 -3.17 3.11 21.05
C GLY A 35 -2.16 2.32 20.21
N SER A 36 -2.43 1.03 19.99
CA SER A 36 -1.61 0.16 19.13
C SER A 36 -2.03 0.19 17.65
N THR A 37 -2.86 1.14 17.24
CA THR A 37 -3.30 1.32 15.84
C THR A 37 -2.55 2.45 15.16
N TYR A 38 -2.11 2.17 13.93
CA TYR A 38 -1.36 3.08 13.07
C TYR A 38 -2.05 3.20 11.71
N ALA A 39 -1.94 4.36 11.08
CA ALA A 39 -2.36 4.57 9.70
C ALA A 39 -1.20 4.28 8.75
N VAL A 40 -1.39 3.33 7.85
CA VAL A 40 -0.47 3.02 6.75
C VAL A 40 -0.90 3.84 5.54
N ARG A 41 -0.07 4.81 5.16
CA ARG A 41 -0.32 5.74 4.06
C ARG A 41 0.65 5.48 2.93
N TRP A 42 0.15 5.06 1.77
CA TRP A 42 0.98 4.79 0.61
C TRP A 42 1.31 6.09 -0.15
N LYS A 43 2.53 6.16 -0.73
CA LYS A 43 2.94 7.30 -1.55
C LYS A 43 2.15 7.37 -2.85
N ALA A 44 1.89 6.23 -3.49
CA ALA A 44 1.08 6.16 -4.70
C ALA A 44 -0.41 6.35 -4.35
N ARG A 45 -0.90 7.59 -4.47
CA ARG A 45 -2.28 7.96 -4.09
C ARG A 45 -3.36 7.31 -4.95
N SER A 46 -3.03 6.95 -6.20
CA SER A 46 -3.95 6.27 -7.12
C SER A 46 -4.34 4.85 -6.66
N LEU A 47 -3.64 4.27 -5.69
CA LEU A 47 -3.97 2.94 -5.16
C LEU A 47 -5.26 2.94 -4.34
N ASN A 48 -5.62 4.06 -3.70
CA ASN A 48 -6.74 4.11 -2.74
C ASN A 48 -6.69 2.99 -1.68
N ALA A 49 -5.48 2.62 -1.25
CA ALA A 49 -5.22 1.43 -0.43
C ALA A 49 -4.75 1.75 1.00
N ASP A 50 -4.91 3.00 1.45
CA ASP A 50 -4.53 3.37 2.82
C ASP A 50 -5.33 2.52 3.83
N ALA A 51 -4.65 2.08 4.89
CA ALA A 51 -5.19 1.11 5.83
C ALA A 51 -4.82 1.45 7.29
N PHE A 52 -5.69 1.09 8.23
CA PHE A 52 -5.33 0.99 9.63
C PHE A 52 -4.67 -0.36 9.90
N ALA A 53 -3.46 -0.33 10.47
CA ALA A 53 -2.75 -1.50 10.99
C ALA A 53 -2.83 -1.48 12.52
N THR A 54 -3.43 -2.50 13.11
CA THR A 54 -3.55 -2.65 14.56
C THR A 54 -2.66 -3.78 15.03
N PHE A 55 -1.76 -3.47 15.96
CA PHE A 55 -0.83 -4.41 16.54
C PHE A 55 -1.42 -5.02 17.80
N THR A 56 -1.25 -6.33 17.96
CA THR A 56 -1.38 -6.99 19.27
C THR A 56 0.00 -7.12 19.88
N LEU A 57 0.09 -6.98 21.20
CA LEU A 57 1.35 -7.10 21.93
C LEU A 57 1.41 -8.43 22.68
N ASP A 58 2.62 -8.96 22.87
CA ASP A 58 2.91 -10.06 23.79
C ASP A 58 2.95 -9.56 25.25
N ASP A 59 3.20 -10.47 26.18
CA ASP A 59 3.34 -10.21 27.62
C ASP A 59 4.51 -9.26 27.95
N GLN A 60 5.51 -9.18 27.05
CA GLN A 60 6.65 -8.28 27.15
C GLN A 60 6.41 -6.93 26.44
N GLY A 61 5.20 -6.68 25.94
CA GLY A 61 4.84 -5.45 25.25
C GLY A 61 5.40 -5.34 23.82
N ARG A 62 5.89 -6.44 23.23
CA ARG A 62 6.42 -6.46 21.86
C ARG A 62 5.31 -6.85 20.88
N ALA A 63 5.38 -6.35 19.65
CA ALA A 63 4.41 -6.72 18.62
C ALA A 63 4.41 -8.24 18.35
N ALA A 64 3.23 -8.86 18.43
CA ALA A 64 3.02 -10.29 18.18
C ALA A 64 2.27 -10.54 16.86
N SER A 65 1.29 -9.70 16.53
CA SER A 65 0.52 -9.83 15.28
C SER A 65 0.03 -8.48 14.78
N ILE A 66 -0.34 -8.43 13.49
CA ILE A 66 -0.91 -7.25 12.86
C ILE A 66 -2.21 -7.63 12.15
N LYS A 67 -3.28 -6.87 12.41
CA LYS A 67 -4.52 -6.89 11.64
C LYS A 67 -4.67 -5.59 10.85
N MET A 68 -5.10 -5.67 9.60
CA MET A 68 -5.27 -4.51 8.74
C MET A 68 -6.73 -4.31 8.33
N LYS A 69 -7.16 -3.05 8.21
CA LYS A 69 -8.47 -2.66 7.67
C LYS A 69 -8.33 -1.45 6.75
N PRO A 70 -9.04 -1.39 5.62
CA PRO A 70 -8.99 -0.22 4.76
C PRO A 70 -9.54 1.01 5.49
N ILE A 71 -8.96 2.18 5.21
CA ILE A 71 -9.48 3.46 5.72
C ILE A 71 -10.68 3.91 4.89
N LEU A 72 -10.64 3.69 3.58
CA LEU A 72 -11.69 4.12 2.67
C LEU A 72 -12.66 2.97 2.38
N PRO A 73 -13.99 3.20 2.39
CA PRO A 73 -14.97 2.20 1.98
C PRO A 73 -14.84 1.80 0.50
N ALA A 74 -14.33 2.69 -0.34
CA ALA A 74 -14.12 2.47 -1.76
C ALA A 74 -12.80 1.72 -2.08
N THR A 75 -12.03 1.30 -1.07
CA THR A 75 -10.83 0.50 -1.28
C THR A 75 -11.20 -0.84 -1.90
N ASP A 76 -10.50 -1.20 -2.99
CA ASP A 76 -10.77 -2.41 -3.75
C ASP A 76 -10.49 -3.68 -2.94
N PHE A 77 -11.30 -4.72 -3.14
CA PHE A 77 -11.17 -5.98 -2.40
C PHE A 77 -9.89 -6.75 -2.75
N SER A 78 -9.27 -6.49 -3.91
CA SER A 78 -8.04 -7.16 -4.36
C SER A 78 -6.84 -6.95 -3.45
N TYR A 79 -6.87 -5.94 -2.56
CA TYR A 79 -5.83 -5.74 -1.55
C TYR A 79 -5.87 -6.76 -0.40
N GLY A 80 -6.98 -7.48 -0.23
CA GLY A 80 -7.06 -8.65 0.64
C GLY A 80 -6.89 -8.38 2.15
N PHE A 81 -7.07 -7.14 2.62
CA PHE A 81 -6.84 -6.79 4.03
C PHE A 81 -7.60 -7.66 5.03
N GLN A 82 -8.80 -8.14 4.66
CA GLN A 82 -9.63 -8.99 5.49
C GLN A 82 -9.03 -10.39 5.72
N GLY A 83 -8.21 -10.88 4.78
CA GLY A 83 -7.57 -12.19 4.84
C GLY A 83 -6.16 -12.16 5.45
N LEU A 84 -5.63 -10.98 5.79
CA LEU A 84 -4.29 -10.86 6.35
C LEU A 84 -4.25 -11.31 7.82
N ALA A 85 -3.57 -12.42 8.07
CA ALA A 85 -3.27 -12.95 9.40
C ALA A 85 -1.75 -12.89 9.65
N LEU A 86 -1.20 -11.69 9.79
CA LEU A 86 0.24 -11.50 9.96
C LEU A 86 0.67 -11.84 11.38
N GLN A 87 1.61 -12.75 11.51
CA GLN A 87 2.26 -13.14 12.76
C GLN A 87 3.72 -12.70 12.73
N ARG A 88 4.27 -12.34 13.90
CA ARG A 88 5.71 -12.12 14.05
C ARG A 88 6.44 -13.45 13.85
N VAL A 89 7.50 -13.42 13.05
CA VAL A 89 8.46 -14.52 12.90
C VAL A 89 9.68 -14.19 13.76
N GLU A 90 10.27 -15.20 14.39
CA GLU A 90 11.48 -15.07 15.22
C GLU A 90 12.75 -14.91 14.40
#